data_AF-A0A2E0RMI2-F1
#
_entry.id   AF-A0A2E0RMI2-F1
#
_cell.length_a   1.000
_cell.length_b   1.000
_cell.length_c   1.000
_cell.angle_alpha   90.00
_cell.angle_beta   90.00
_cell.angle_gamma   90.00
#
_symmetry.space_group_name_H-M   'P 1'
#
loop_
_entity.id
_entity.type
_entity.pdbx_description
1 polymer ?
#
loop_
_entity_poly.entity_id
_entity_poly.type
_entity_poly.pdbx_seq_one_letter_code
_entity_poly.pdbx_strand_id
1 'polypeptide(L)'
;MPDIVCPECGHESSFVAIRRSSDEFCPQCDFPLFWAPTAVPMATPGSTNMATLRRLPGAGGRQRVGSKVCPECGELSPLTETHCIRCGADLDPKPVPAPEPEPIREVLVPPPPPPPEPTRPWWVIPAIVLAGIANIILLIETYNWWW
;
A
#
# COMPACT_ATOMS: atom_id res chain seq x y z
N MET A 1 -32.19 -59.07 7.57
CA MET A 1 -31.42 -57.91 7.08
C MET A 1 -31.67 -57.81 5.58
N PRO A 2 -31.66 -56.62 4.97
CA PRO A 2 -31.77 -56.54 3.52
C PRO A 2 -30.47 -57.01 2.87
N ASP A 3 -30.61 -57.86 1.85
CA ASP A 3 -29.49 -58.45 1.14
C ASP A 3 -29.21 -57.67 -0.16
N ILE A 4 -27.93 -57.55 -0.49
CA ILE A 4 -27.41 -56.88 -1.68
C ILE A 4 -26.62 -57.89 -2.50
N VAL A 5 -27.00 -58.02 -3.77
CA VAL A 5 -26.33 -58.89 -4.74
C VAL A 5 -25.30 -58.06 -5.51
N CYS A 6 -24.06 -58.53 -5.52
CA CYS A 6 -22.99 -57.90 -6.29
C CYS A 6 -23.29 -58.01 -7.81
N PRO A 7 -23.31 -56.90 -8.56
CA PRO A 7 -23.59 -56.93 -10.00
C PRO A 7 -22.43 -57.52 -10.83
N GLU A 8 -21.21 -57.51 -10.30
CA GLU A 8 -20.02 -58.05 -10.99
C GLU A 8 -19.91 -59.57 -10.84
N CYS A 9 -20.05 -60.10 -9.62
CA CYS A 9 -19.78 -61.52 -9.34
C CYS A 9 -20.96 -62.32 -8.78
N GLY A 10 -22.12 -61.68 -8.55
CA GLY A 10 -23.32 -62.33 -8.02
C GLY A 10 -23.28 -62.69 -6.53
N HIS A 11 -22.21 -62.33 -5.82
CA HIS A 11 -22.09 -62.62 -4.38
C HIS A 11 -23.13 -61.87 -3.55
N GLU A 12 -23.78 -62.57 -2.63
CA GLU A 12 -24.81 -62.02 -1.75
C GLU A 12 -24.18 -61.60 -0.41
N SER A 13 -24.46 -60.37 0.01
CA SER A 13 -23.99 -59.84 1.30
C SER A 13 -25.13 -59.12 2.02
N SER A 14 -25.15 -59.20 3.35
CA SER A 14 -26.24 -58.66 4.17
C SER A 14 -25.75 -57.46 4.98
N PHE A 15 -26.44 -56.32 4.88
CA PHE A 15 -26.09 -55.10 5.61
C PHE A 15 -27.32 -54.47 6.26
N VAL A 16 -27.14 -53.77 7.38
CA VAL A 16 -28.25 -53.06 8.05
C VAL A 16 -28.58 -51.74 7.34
N ALA A 17 -27.56 -51.04 6.85
CA ALA A 17 -27.68 -49.83 6.02
C ALA A 17 -26.37 -49.64 5.24
N ILE A 18 -26.45 -49.12 4.02
CA ILE A 18 -25.28 -48.87 3.17
C ILE A 18 -24.73 -47.46 3.40
N ARG A 19 -23.44 -47.35 3.71
CA ARG A 19 -22.63 -46.14 3.84
C ARG A 19 -21.55 -46.14 2.76
N ARG A 20 -21.11 -44.95 2.36
CA ARG A 20 -19.92 -44.81 1.52
C ARG A 20 -18.66 -45.01 2.37
N SER A 21 -18.43 -46.24 2.84
CA SER A 21 -17.31 -46.65 3.67
C SER A 21 -16.49 -47.75 2.99
N SER A 22 -15.22 -47.89 3.39
CA SER A 22 -14.32 -48.93 2.88
C SER A 22 -14.74 -50.35 3.25
N ASP A 23 -15.63 -50.50 4.23
CA ASP A 23 -16.04 -51.81 4.76
C ASP A 23 -17.18 -52.43 3.93
N GLU A 24 -17.72 -51.69 2.96
CA GLU A 24 -18.87 -52.08 2.13
C GLU A 24 -18.46 -52.39 0.69
N PHE A 25 -17.37 -53.13 0.57
CA PHE A 25 -16.86 -53.70 -0.68
C PHE A 25 -17.23 -55.19 -0.76
N CYS A 26 -17.41 -55.69 -1.97
CA CYS A 26 -17.67 -57.11 -2.19
C CYS A 26 -16.42 -57.92 -1.79
N PRO A 27 -16.51 -58.89 -0.87
CA PRO A 27 -15.34 -59.65 -0.43
C PRO A 27 -14.76 -60.56 -1.51
N GLN A 28 -15.46 -60.75 -2.63
CA GLN A 28 -15.08 -61.70 -3.68
C GLN A 28 -14.42 -61.02 -4.90
N CYS A 29 -14.85 -59.82 -5.26
CA CYS A 29 -14.31 -59.09 -6.43
C CYS A 29 -13.94 -57.63 -6.16
N ASP A 30 -14.00 -57.20 -4.89
CA ASP A 30 -13.69 -55.84 -4.46
C ASP A 30 -14.54 -54.75 -5.13
N PHE A 31 -15.74 -55.14 -5.61
CA PHE A 31 -16.69 -54.19 -6.17
C PHE A 31 -17.33 -53.34 -5.06
N PRO A 32 -17.35 -52.00 -5.18
CA PRO A 32 -17.97 -51.12 -4.20
C PRO A 32 -19.52 -51.28 -4.20
N LEU A 33 -20.06 -52.00 -3.21
CA LEU A 33 -21.46 -52.39 -3.17
C LEU A 33 -22.40 -51.18 -2.98
N PHE A 34 -21.91 -50.07 -2.44
CA PHE A 34 -22.68 -48.82 -2.34
C PHE A 34 -23.01 -48.15 -3.68
N TRP A 35 -22.51 -48.67 -4.81
CA TRP A 35 -22.94 -48.30 -6.17
C TRP A 35 -23.91 -49.30 -6.80
N ALA A 36 -24.13 -50.47 -6.19
CA ALA A 36 -25.07 -51.44 -6.74
C ALA A 36 -26.52 -50.93 -6.60
N PRO A 37 -27.38 -51.21 -7.59
CA PRO A 37 -28.78 -50.85 -7.51
C PRO A 37 -29.47 -51.66 -6.41
N THR A 38 -29.81 -51.03 -5.28
CA THR A 38 -30.44 -51.72 -4.14
C THR A 38 -31.57 -50.95 -3.49
N ALA A 39 -32.45 -51.69 -2.82
CA ALA A 39 -33.52 -51.16 -1.97
C ALA A 39 -33.07 -50.88 -0.53
N VAL A 40 -31.78 -51.05 -0.22
CA VAL A 40 -31.25 -50.83 1.14
C VAL A 40 -31.16 -49.32 1.42
N PRO A 41 -31.66 -48.83 2.56
CA PRO A 41 -31.61 -47.41 2.88
C PRO A 41 -30.15 -46.93 2.99
N MET A 42 -29.85 -45.81 2.31
CA MET A 42 -28.55 -45.14 2.39
C MET A 42 -28.45 -44.40 3.72
N ALA A 43 -27.44 -44.72 4.53
CA ALA A 43 -27.23 -44.05 5.80
C ALA A 43 -26.71 -42.62 5.57
N THR A 44 -27.40 -41.62 6.14
CA THR A 44 -26.95 -40.23 6.14
C THR A 44 -25.70 -40.09 7.02
N PRO A 45 -24.60 -39.47 6.55
CA PRO A 45 -23.41 -39.30 7.38
C PRO A 45 -23.72 -38.44 8.62
N GLY A 46 -23.20 -38.88 9.77
CA GLY A 46 -23.45 -38.29 11.09
C GLY A 46 -22.84 -36.89 11.29
N SER A 47 -23.46 -36.17 12.24
CA SER A 47 -23.24 -34.81 12.76
C SER A 47 -22.26 -33.90 12.00
N THR A 48 -22.78 -32.76 11.56
CA THR A 48 -22.08 -31.62 10.95
C THR A 48 -20.99 -31.03 11.84
N ASN A 49 -19.83 -31.68 11.91
CA ASN A 49 -18.63 -31.08 12.49
C ASN A 49 -18.04 -30.08 11.49
N MET A 50 -17.79 -28.86 11.94
CA MET A 50 -17.16 -27.78 11.14
C MET A 50 -15.81 -28.19 10.53
N ALA A 51 -15.09 -29.12 11.17
CA ALA A 51 -13.86 -29.70 10.64
C ALA A 51 -14.11 -30.56 9.38
N THR A 52 -15.25 -31.24 9.27
CA THR A 52 -15.64 -32.08 8.13
C THR A 52 -16.05 -31.20 6.94
N LEU A 53 -16.69 -30.05 7.18
CA LEU A 53 -17.04 -29.08 6.14
C LEU A 53 -15.82 -28.52 5.40
N ARG A 54 -14.64 -28.43 6.05
CA ARG A 54 -13.38 -28.01 5.38
C ARG A 54 -12.81 -29.04 4.41
N ARG A 55 -13.25 -30.30 4.47
CA ARG A 55 -12.72 -31.40 3.63
C ARG A 55 -13.63 -31.72 2.43
N LEU A 56 -14.77 -31.05 2.28
CA LEU A 56 -15.61 -31.22 1.08
C LEU A 56 -14.97 -30.48 -0.12
N PRO A 57 -14.66 -31.18 -1.22
CA PRO A 57 -14.23 -30.53 -2.45
C PRO A 57 -15.34 -29.55 -2.90
N GLY A 58 -14.98 -28.28 -3.12
CA GLY A 58 -15.91 -27.21 -3.47
C GLY A 58 -16.52 -26.42 -2.31
N ALA A 59 -16.36 -26.85 -1.04
CA ALA A 59 -16.82 -26.07 0.12
C ALA A 59 -15.88 -24.90 0.49
N GLY A 60 -14.60 -24.99 0.09
CA GLY A 60 -13.60 -23.94 0.31
C GLY A 60 -13.87 -22.63 -0.44
N GLY A 61 -14.75 -22.63 -1.45
CA GLY A 61 -15.10 -21.41 -2.21
C GLY A 61 -16.15 -20.52 -1.55
N ARG A 62 -16.79 -20.96 -0.46
CA ARG A 62 -17.86 -20.17 0.20
C ARG A 62 -17.33 -19.13 1.19
N GLN A 63 -16.13 -19.34 1.74
CA GLN A 63 -15.43 -18.28 2.44
C GLN A 63 -14.38 -17.72 1.50
N ARG A 64 -14.67 -16.57 0.88
CA ARG A 64 -13.60 -15.68 0.42
C ARG A 64 -12.90 -15.17 1.68
N VAL A 65 -11.97 -15.96 2.21
CA VAL A 65 -11.05 -15.47 3.22
C VAL A 65 -10.15 -14.53 2.46
N GLY A 66 -10.44 -13.22 2.54
CA GLY A 66 -9.49 -12.24 2.03
C GLY A 66 -8.15 -12.48 2.72
N SER A 67 -7.07 -12.21 2.00
CA SER A 67 -5.71 -12.34 2.49
C SER A 67 -5.03 -10.97 2.50
N LYS A 68 -4.20 -10.74 3.51
CA LYS A 68 -3.24 -9.64 3.56
C LYS A 68 -1.90 -10.16 3.05
N VAL A 69 -1.22 -9.37 2.24
CA VAL A 69 0.16 -9.66 1.81
C VAL A 69 1.10 -9.11 2.88
N CYS A 70 1.99 -9.94 3.41
CA CYS A 70 3.00 -9.48 4.36
C CYS A 70 3.97 -8.49 3.68
N PRO A 71 4.20 -7.29 4.25
CA PRO A 71 5.09 -6.29 3.66
C PRO A 71 6.58 -6.71 3.66
N GLU A 72 6.97 -7.61 4.56
CA GLU A 72 8.37 -8.07 4.70
C GLU A 72 8.69 -9.27 3.80
N CYS A 73 7.86 -10.32 3.81
CA CYS A 73 8.16 -11.58 3.11
C CYS A 73 7.20 -11.94 1.97
N GLY A 74 6.13 -11.16 1.75
CA GLY A 74 5.16 -11.38 0.68
C GLY A 74 4.17 -12.54 0.92
N GLU A 75 4.24 -13.22 2.07
CA GLU A 75 3.34 -14.33 2.39
C GLU A 75 1.89 -13.86 2.57
N LEU A 76 0.93 -14.68 2.11
CA LEU A 76 -0.50 -14.40 2.25
C LEU A 76 -1.00 -14.87 3.62
N SER A 77 -1.34 -13.93 4.49
CA SER A 77 -1.90 -14.21 5.81
C SER A 77 -3.42 -13.95 5.84
N PRO A 78 -4.21 -14.67 6.66
CA PRO A 78 -5.65 -14.42 6.81
C PRO A 78 -5.93 -13.00 7.30
N LEU A 79 -7.05 -12.39 6.89
CA LEU A 79 -7.45 -11.04 7.36
C LEU A 79 -7.59 -10.91 8.89
N THR A 80 -7.87 -12.02 9.60
CA THR A 80 -8.02 -12.05 11.07
C THR A 80 -6.69 -11.98 11.80
N GLU A 81 -5.59 -12.26 11.12
CA GLU A 81 -4.26 -12.27 11.72
C GLU A 81 -3.68 -10.86 11.75
N THR A 82 -2.95 -10.55 12.81
CA THR A 82 -2.19 -9.28 12.96
C THR A 82 -0.72 -9.44 12.62
N HIS A 83 -0.17 -10.65 12.74
CA HIS A 83 1.22 -10.95 12.47
C HIS A 83 1.36 -11.98 11.35
N CYS A 84 2.43 -11.89 10.57
CA CYS A 84 2.67 -12.82 9.48
C CYS A 84 2.91 -14.23 10.04
N ILE A 85 2.17 -15.22 9.52
CA ILE A 85 2.29 -16.63 9.92
C ILE A 85 3.67 -17.24 9.65
N ARG A 86 4.47 -16.61 8.79
CA ARG A 86 5.77 -17.12 8.34
C ARG A 86 6.95 -16.41 8.98
N CYS A 87 6.97 -15.07 8.93
CA CYS A 87 8.09 -14.28 9.47
C CYS A 87 7.78 -13.56 10.79
N GLY A 88 6.52 -13.54 11.23
CA GLY A 88 6.10 -12.85 12.46
C GLY A 88 6.01 -11.33 12.35
N ALA A 89 6.24 -10.73 11.17
CA ALA A 89 6.13 -9.28 10.97
C ALA A 89 4.69 -8.79 11.12
N ASP A 90 4.50 -7.57 11.61
CA ASP A 90 3.18 -6.93 11.68
C ASP A 90 2.60 -6.74 10.27
N LEU A 91 1.34 -7.14 10.07
CA LEU A 91 0.63 -7.03 8.80
C LEU A 91 0.03 -5.63 8.57
N ASP A 92 -0.20 -4.86 9.64
CA ASP A 92 -0.75 -3.50 9.58
C ASP A 92 0.16 -2.52 10.35
N PRO A 93 1.42 -2.30 9.90
CA PRO A 93 2.32 -1.38 10.57
C PRO A 93 1.72 0.03 10.58
N LYS A 94 1.70 0.66 11.76
CA LYS A 94 1.20 2.03 11.89
C LYS A 94 2.03 2.96 10.98
N PRO A 95 1.38 3.82 10.18
CA PRO A 95 2.10 4.81 9.39
C PRO A 95 3.06 5.60 10.29
N VAL A 96 4.32 5.66 9.89
CA VAL A 96 5.30 6.51 10.58
C VAL A 96 4.79 7.95 10.49
N PRO A 97 4.71 8.70 11.61
CA PRO A 97 4.34 10.10 11.56
C PRO A 97 5.22 10.82 10.55
N ALA A 98 4.60 11.58 9.64
CA ALA A 98 5.34 12.40 8.70
C ALA A 98 6.29 13.30 9.52
N PRO A 99 7.54 13.50 9.06
CA PRO A 99 8.46 14.41 9.72
C PRO A 99 7.78 15.77 9.83
N GLU A 100 7.76 16.31 11.05
CA GLU A 100 7.26 17.66 11.32
C GLU A 100 8.03 18.62 10.41
N PRO A 101 7.36 19.51 9.65
CA PRO A 101 8.05 20.41 8.74
C PRO A 101 9.07 21.20 9.54
N GLU A 102 10.35 21.05 9.16
CA GLU A 102 11.41 21.84 9.75
C GLU A 102 11.01 23.33 9.64
N PRO A 103 11.17 24.12 10.71
CA PRO A 103 10.83 25.53 10.66
C PRO A 103 11.61 26.15 9.52
N ILE A 104 10.88 26.65 8.52
CA ILE A 104 11.42 27.42 7.42
C ILE A 104 12.23 28.53 8.06
N ARG A 105 13.57 28.41 8.02
CA ARG A 105 14.44 29.53 8.39
C ARG A 105 14.08 30.63 7.42
N GLU A 106 13.50 31.71 7.92
CA GLU A 106 13.41 32.96 7.19
C GLU A 106 14.85 33.30 6.76
N VAL A 107 15.14 33.07 5.49
CA VAL A 107 16.34 33.60 4.86
C VAL A 107 16.14 35.11 4.93
N LEU A 108 16.83 35.76 5.87
CA LEU A 108 16.92 37.21 5.92
C LEU A 108 17.50 37.65 4.58
N VAL A 109 16.61 38.02 3.64
CA VAL A 109 17.01 38.66 2.40
C VAL A 109 17.74 39.94 2.82
N PRO A 110 19.03 40.10 2.48
CA PRO A 110 19.72 41.33 2.82
C PRO A 110 18.93 42.51 2.21
N PRO A 111 18.80 43.63 2.95
CA PRO A 111 18.09 44.78 2.43
C PRO A 111 18.69 45.18 1.07
N PRO A 112 17.86 45.60 0.11
CA PRO A 112 18.34 46.03 -1.19
C PRO A 112 19.39 47.14 -1.02
N PRO A 113 20.42 47.20 -1.90
CA PRO A 113 21.43 48.24 -1.81
C PRO A 113 20.76 49.62 -1.83
N PRO A 114 21.27 50.59 -1.05
CA PRO A 114 20.72 51.95 -1.06
C PRO A 114 20.75 52.50 -2.49
N PRO A 115 19.76 53.32 -2.89
CA PRO A 115 19.77 53.97 -4.19
C PRO A 115 21.07 54.76 -4.36
N PRO A 116 21.61 54.82 -5.59
CA PRO A 116 22.83 55.60 -5.84
C PRO A 116 22.59 57.04 -5.38
N GLU A 117 23.52 57.57 -4.60
CA GLU A 117 23.49 58.98 -4.21
C GLU A 117 23.47 59.86 -5.46
N PRO A 118 22.70 60.96 -5.47
CA PRO A 118 22.67 61.87 -6.60
C PRO A 118 24.09 62.36 -6.88
N THR A 119 24.63 61.98 -8.04
CA THR A 119 25.97 62.38 -8.44
C THR A 119 25.99 63.89 -8.62
N ARG A 120 27.05 64.53 -8.10
CA ARG A 120 27.21 65.98 -8.24
C ARG A 120 27.10 66.34 -9.73
N PRO A 121 26.25 67.31 -10.09
CA PRO A 121 26.01 67.60 -11.49
C PRO A 121 27.31 68.01 -12.18
N TRP A 122 27.63 67.38 -13.31
CA TRP A 122 28.85 67.63 -14.08
C TRP A 122 29.00 69.10 -14.53
N TRP A 123 27.89 69.84 -14.63
CA TRP A 123 27.85 71.26 -14.99
C TRP A 123 28.36 72.21 -13.89
N VAL A 124 28.54 71.72 -12.65
CA VAL A 124 29.00 72.57 -11.55
C VAL A 124 30.45 73.03 -11.75
N ILE A 125 31.30 72.18 -12.35
CA ILE A 125 32.69 72.53 -12.63
C ILE A 125 32.80 73.68 -13.65
N PRO A 126 32.20 73.60 -14.86
CA PRO A 126 32.27 74.72 -15.80
C PRO A 126 31.57 75.98 -15.28
N ALA A 127 30.51 75.86 -14.48
CA ALA A 127 29.86 77.02 -13.85
C ALA A 127 30.79 77.77 -12.89
N ILE A 128 31.55 77.04 -12.06
CA ILE A 128 32.55 77.65 -11.16
C ILE A 128 33.68 78.31 -11.95
N VAL A 129 34.17 77.68 -13.02
CA VAL A 129 35.23 78.23 -13.87
C VAL A 129 34.77 79.53 -14.53
N LEU A 130 33.56 79.54 -15.11
CA LEU A 130 32.99 80.73 -15.74
C LEU A 130 32.79 81.88 -14.73
N ALA A 131 32.29 81.57 -13.53
CA ALA A 131 32.14 82.56 -12.46
C ALA A 131 33.50 83.14 -12.03
N GLY A 132 34.55 82.30 -11.94
CA GLY A 132 35.91 82.74 -11.65
C GLY A 132 36.47 83.67 -12.72
N ILE A 133 36.31 83.32 -14.00
CA ILE A 133 36.74 84.16 -15.14
C ILE A 133 36.01 85.50 -15.12
N ALA A 134 34.69 85.52 -14.90
CA ALA A 134 33.93 86.76 -14.82
C ALA A 134 34.41 87.68 -13.69
N ASN A 135 34.75 87.11 -12.52
CA ASN A 135 35.33 87.88 -11.41
C ASN A 135 36.70 88.45 -11.76
N ILE A 136 37.56 87.68 -12.44
CA ILE A 136 38.88 88.16 -12.89
C ILE A 136 38.73 89.31 -13.89
N ILE A 137 37.80 89.21 -14.85
CA ILE A 137 37.52 90.28 -15.82
C ILE A 137 37.05 91.55 -15.08
N LEU A 138 36.13 91.42 -14.13
CA LEU A 138 35.68 92.53 -13.29
C LEU A 138 36.82 93.19 -12.51
N LEU A 139 37.74 92.39 -11.95
CA LEU A 139 38.92 92.90 -11.26
C LEU A 139 39.87 93.64 -12.21
N ILE A 140 40.06 93.16 -13.44
CA ILE A 140 40.89 93.83 -14.45
C ILE A 140 40.27 95.16 -14.88
N GLU A 141 38.96 95.19 -15.15
CA GLU A 141 38.26 96.43 -15.52
C GLU A 141 38.32 97.47 -14.40
N THR A 142 38.07 97.05 -13.16
CA THR A 142 38.18 97.96 -12.00
C THR A 142 39.61 98.45 -11.77
N TYR A 143 40.62 97.60 -11.99
CA TYR A 143 42.02 97.98 -11.92
C TYR A 143 42.41 98.98 -13.03
N ASN A 144 41.98 98.74 -14.27
CA ASN A 144 42.21 99.64 -15.41
C ASN A 144 41.53 101.00 -15.26
N TRP A 145 40.41 101.08 -14.53
CA TRP A 145 39.75 102.35 -14.22
C TRP A 145 40.48 103.16 -13.13
N TRP A 146 41.30 102.51 -12.31
CA TRP A 146 42.00 103.13 -11.19
C TRP A 146 43.39 103.68 -11.54
N TRP A 147 43.96 103.30 -12.69
CA TRP A 147 45.28 103.70 -13.18
C TRP A 147 45.17 104.52 -14.47
#